data_AF-A0A2K0TI57-F1
#
_entry.id   AF-A0A2K0TI57-F1
#
_cell.length_a   1.000
_cell.length_b   1.000
_cell.length_c   1.000
_cell.angle_alpha   90.00
_cell.angle_beta   90.00
_cell.angle_gamma   90.00
#
_symmetry.space_group_name_H-M   'P 1'
#
loop_
_entity.id
_entity.type
_entity.pdbx_description
1 polymer ?
#
loop_
_entity_poly.entity_id
_entity_poly.type
_entity_poly.pdbx_seq_one_letter_code
_entity_poly.pdbx_strand_id
1 'polypeptide(L)'
;MKKKRAIVLQTPELRSLLGNDFTLGDEDDDLLLRSNKYCQLGCDLRQLDRLRMTLESVISLPECAILFVAEVSITYMDTQSADSLIQWGSTVGRENNFCLLEQILPYGERHPFAQQMLGHFVKLGTPLRSVQQYPTVESQAGRFQDRGWPRVEIKDLWQAWSSEEFMSDSERIALDDVEPFDEWEDRPRECEAVRRLERRNSRGIHKANYQATFWK
;
A
#
# COMPACT_ATOMS: atom_id res chain seq x y z
N MET A 1 10.82 8.43 10.23
CA MET A 1 9.61 9.16 10.66
C MET A 1 9.89 10.56 11.23
N LYS A 2 10.90 10.76 12.11
CA LYS A 2 11.25 12.09 12.69
C LYS A 2 11.44 13.21 11.65
N LYS A 3 12.15 12.93 10.54
CA LYS A 3 12.30 13.90 9.42
C LYS A 3 10.95 14.31 8.79
N LYS A 4 10.04 13.35 8.58
CA LYS A 4 8.69 13.62 8.06
C LYS A 4 7.89 14.49 9.03
N ARG A 5 7.99 14.23 10.34
CA ARG A 5 7.39 15.10 11.38
C ARG A 5 7.86 16.54 11.23
N ALA A 6 9.17 16.74 11.12
CA ALA A 6 9.76 18.08 10.98
C ALA A 6 9.22 18.81 9.75
N ILE A 7 9.15 18.14 8.60
CA ILE A 7 8.59 18.71 7.36
C ILE A 7 7.12 19.12 7.57
N VAL A 8 6.28 18.23 8.11
CA VAL A 8 4.85 18.52 8.35
C VAL A 8 4.67 19.75 9.26
N LEU A 9 5.53 19.92 10.27
CA LEU A 9 5.45 21.05 11.21
C LEU A 9 6.05 22.36 10.66
N GLN A 10 7.00 22.27 9.73
CA GLN A 10 7.68 23.42 9.13
C GLN A 10 6.95 23.95 7.89
N THR A 11 6.15 23.12 7.21
CA THR A 11 5.33 23.51 6.06
C THR A 11 3.98 24.07 6.53
N PRO A 12 3.70 25.38 6.37
CA PRO A 12 2.49 26.02 6.89
C PRO A 12 1.19 25.37 6.40
N GLU A 13 1.13 24.98 5.13
CA GLU A 13 -0.04 24.38 4.49
C GLU A 13 -0.40 23.05 5.17
N LEU A 14 0.60 22.19 5.39
CA LEU A 14 0.42 20.89 6.06
C LEU A 14 0.10 21.05 7.54
N ARG A 15 0.78 21.98 8.22
CA ARG A 15 0.54 22.27 9.63
C ARG A 15 -0.88 22.77 9.87
N SER A 16 -1.41 23.59 8.96
CA SER A 16 -2.76 24.13 9.08
C SER A 16 -3.84 23.02 9.11
N LEU A 17 -3.60 21.90 8.41
CA LEU A 17 -4.50 20.74 8.37
C LEU A 17 -4.56 19.97 9.70
N LEU A 18 -3.55 20.13 10.58
CA LEU A 18 -3.53 19.48 11.89
C LEU A 18 -4.49 20.13 12.90
N GLY A 19 -4.93 21.37 12.63
CA GLY A 19 -5.71 22.17 13.57
C GLY A 19 -4.85 22.73 14.71
N ASN A 20 -5.50 23.28 15.74
CA ASN A 20 -4.82 23.97 16.84
C ASN A 20 -4.43 23.04 17.99
N ASP A 21 -5.06 21.86 18.08
CA ASP A 21 -5.01 20.99 19.27
C ASP A 21 -4.13 19.76 19.05
N PHE A 22 -3.15 19.83 18.14
CA PHE A 22 -2.25 18.69 17.92
C PHE A 22 -1.24 18.56 19.06
N THR A 23 -0.85 17.32 19.35
CA THR A 23 0.13 16.95 20.37
C THR A 23 1.34 16.29 19.73
N LEU A 24 2.51 16.51 20.33
CA LEU A 24 3.77 15.91 19.93
C LEU A 24 4.16 14.90 21.00
N GLY A 25 4.54 13.69 20.60
CA GLY A 25 5.21 12.78 21.52
C GLY A 25 6.70 13.05 21.59
N ASP A 26 7.31 12.49 22.63
CA ASP A 26 8.72 12.67 22.93
C ASP A 26 9.61 11.98 21.88
N GLU A 27 10.93 12.18 21.98
CA GLU A 27 11.85 11.68 20.96
C GLU A 27 11.89 10.15 20.88
N ASP A 28 11.57 9.46 21.97
CA ASP A 28 11.61 8.00 22.09
C ASP A 28 10.22 7.36 22.03
N ASP A 29 9.16 8.16 21.88
CA ASP A 29 7.79 7.67 21.77
C ASP A 29 7.50 7.09 20.37
N ASP A 30 6.74 6.00 20.36
CA ASP A 30 6.19 5.46 19.11
C ASP A 30 5.11 6.38 18.53
N LEU A 31 4.46 7.21 19.34
CA LEU A 31 3.49 8.22 18.92
C LEU A 31 4.18 9.56 18.70
N LEU A 32 4.50 9.92 17.45
CA LEU A 32 5.33 11.08 17.16
C LEU A 32 4.55 12.40 17.03
N LEU A 33 3.32 12.32 16.53
CA LEU A 33 2.42 13.45 16.28
C LEU A 33 0.97 12.95 16.26
N ARG A 34 0.07 13.64 16.96
CA ARG A 34 -1.36 13.32 16.99
C ARG A 34 -2.21 14.57 16.83
N SER A 35 -3.18 14.50 15.94
CA SER A 35 -4.28 15.45 15.81
C SER A 35 -5.62 14.68 15.77
N ASN A 36 -6.73 15.42 15.64
CA ASN A 36 -8.06 14.81 15.56
C ASN A 36 -8.26 13.94 14.32
N LYS A 37 -7.53 14.19 13.22
CA LYS A 37 -7.71 13.51 11.92
C LYS A 37 -6.44 12.81 11.42
N TYR A 38 -5.30 13.06 12.05
CA TYR A 38 -4.01 12.53 11.61
C TYR A 38 -3.18 12.06 12.80
N CYS A 39 -2.54 10.91 12.65
CA CYS A 39 -1.61 10.39 13.62
C CYS A 39 -0.36 9.87 12.91
N GLN A 40 0.80 10.18 13.45
CA GLN A 40 2.07 9.68 12.98
C GLN A 40 2.67 8.74 14.02
N LEU A 41 2.84 7.48 13.62
CA LEU A 41 3.44 6.45 14.43
C LEU A 41 4.80 6.04 13.87
N GLY A 42 5.79 5.91 14.75
CA GLY A 42 7.06 5.25 14.47
C GLY A 42 6.98 3.81 14.97
N CYS A 43 6.86 2.83 14.07
CA CYS A 43 6.82 1.43 14.45
C CYS A 43 7.59 0.59 13.43
N ASP A 44 8.26 -0.46 13.92
CA ASP A 44 8.75 -1.54 13.08
C ASP A 44 7.58 -2.48 12.77
N LEU A 45 7.20 -2.61 11.50
CA LEU A 45 6.07 -3.44 11.07
C LEU A 45 6.29 -4.95 11.30
N ARG A 46 7.52 -5.36 11.65
CA ARG A 46 7.82 -6.74 12.07
C ARG A 46 7.42 -7.02 13.51
N GLN A 47 7.25 -5.97 14.33
CA GLN A 47 6.90 -6.07 15.75
C GLN A 47 5.38 -5.89 15.92
N LEU A 48 4.60 -6.90 15.54
CA LEU A 48 3.13 -6.80 15.47
C LEU A 48 2.45 -6.49 16.81
N ASP A 49 2.96 -7.03 17.92
CA ASP A 49 2.41 -6.73 19.24
C ASP A 49 2.61 -5.26 19.61
N ARG A 50 3.79 -4.71 19.28
CA ARG A 50 4.09 -3.30 19.49
C ARG A 50 3.21 -2.43 18.60
N LEU A 51 3.07 -2.78 17.32
CA LEU A 51 2.17 -2.11 16.38
C LEU A 51 0.73 -2.07 16.91
N ARG A 52 0.21 -3.20 17.42
CA ARG A 52 -1.12 -3.27 18.01
C ARG A 52 -1.25 -2.33 19.21
N MET A 53 -0.34 -2.41 20.19
CA MET A 53 -0.37 -1.56 21.37
C MET A 53 -0.31 -0.07 21.01
N THR A 54 0.55 0.31 20.07
CA THR A 54 0.67 1.70 19.62
C THR A 54 -0.63 2.17 18.95
N LEU A 55 -1.25 1.36 18.10
CA LEU A 55 -2.53 1.71 17.47
C LEU A 55 -3.67 1.82 18.50
N GLU A 56 -3.75 0.89 19.45
CA GLU A 56 -4.77 0.89 20.51
C GLU A 56 -4.64 2.09 21.46
N SER A 57 -3.45 2.67 21.59
CA SER A 57 -3.25 3.92 22.34
C SER A 57 -3.93 5.14 21.69
N VAL A 58 -4.24 5.06 20.39
CA VAL A 58 -4.80 6.18 19.60
C VAL A 58 -6.26 5.94 19.25
N ILE A 59 -6.63 4.69 18.91
CA ILE A 59 -7.96 4.31 18.43
C ILE A 59 -8.43 3.00 19.07
N SER A 60 -9.74 2.84 19.22
CA SER A 60 -10.33 1.55 19.60
C SER A 60 -10.45 0.65 18.38
N LEU A 61 -9.45 -0.20 18.14
CA LEU A 61 -9.39 -1.08 16.96
C LEU A 61 -10.70 -1.88 16.73
N PRO A 62 -11.33 -2.51 17.75
CA PRO A 62 -12.55 -3.30 17.53
C PRO A 62 -13.75 -2.52 16.99
N GLU A 63 -13.79 -1.20 17.18
CA GLU A 63 -14.91 -0.34 16.78
C GLU A 63 -14.69 0.28 15.39
N CYS A 64 -13.46 0.25 14.88
CA CYS A 64 -13.08 0.93 13.64
C CYS A 64 -13.30 0.07 12.39
N ALA A 65 -13.70 0.73 11.30
CA ALA A 65 -13.47 0.20 9.95
C ALA A 65 -12.08 0.66 9.49
N ILE A 66 -11.23 -0.27 9.06
CA ILE A 66 -9.82 0.00 8.82
C ILE A 66 -9.48 -0.26 7.35
N LEU A 67 -8.76 0.68 6.74
CA LEU A 67 -8.14 0.51 5.43
C LEU A 67 -6.63 0.50 5.61
N PHE A 68 -6.01 -0.65 5.36
CA PHE A 68 -4.56 -0.77 5.27
C PHE A 68 -4.12 -0.43 3.85
N VAL A 69 -3.10 0.41 3.73
CA VAL A 69 -2.47 0.74 2.44
C VAL A 69 -0.99 0.45 2.54
N ALA A 70 -0.52 -0.50 1.75
CA ALA A 70 0.88 -0.86 1.61
C ALA A 70 1.31 -0.58 0.17
N GLU A 71 1.82 0.62 -0.06
CA GLU A 71 2.33 1.03 -1.36
C GLU A 71 3.84 0.82 -1.40
N VAL A 72 4.30 -0.12 -2.23
CA VAL A 72 5.71 -0.50 -2.44
C VAL A 72 6.53 -0.46 -1.14
N SER A 73 6.02 -1.12 -0.10
CA SER A 73 6.57 -1.02 1.27
C SER A 73 6.86 -2.39 1.87
N ILE A 74 5.85 -3.24 2.00
CA ILE A 74 6.01 -4.58 2.59
C ILE A 74 6.80 -5.55 1.68
N THR A 75 6.98 -5.22 0.40
CA THR A 75 7.78 -6.00 -0.56
C THR A 75 9.27 -6.11 -0.16
N TYR A 76 9.77 -5.12 0.60
CA TYR A 76 11.15 -5.10 1.10
C TYR A 76 11.35 -5.88 2.40
N MET A 77 10.26 -6.17 3.13
CA MET A 77 10.31 -6.99 4.33
C MET A 77 10.63 -8.43 3.95
N ASP A 78 11.21 -9.21 4.88
CA ASP A 78 11.25 -10.65 4.70
C ASP A 78 9.83 -11.20 4.57
N THR A 79 9.67 -12.22 3.73
CA THR A 79 8.36 -12.71 3.33
C THR A 79 7.54 -13.15 4.54
N GLN A 80 8.17 -13.80 5.53
CA GLN A 80 7.50 -14.24 6.75
C GLN A 80 6.92 -13.08 7.56
N SER A 81 7.67 -11.98 7.72
CA SER A 81 7.18 -10.81 8.44
C SER A 81 6.06 -10.09 7.68
N ALA A 82 6.20 -9.93 6.35
CA ALA A 82 5.14 -9.34 5.52
C ALA A 82 3.85 -10.18 5.60
N ASP A 83 4.00 -11.49 5.55
CA ASP A 83 2.91 -12.45 5.66
C ASP A 83 2.22 -12.41 7.02
N SER A 84 3.01 -12.31 8.10
CA SER A 84 2.50 -12.17 9.45
C SER A 84 1.73 -10.86 9.61
N LEU A 85 2.20 -9.76 9.00
CA LEU A 85 1.50 -8.48 8.98
C LEU A 85 0.17 -8.55 8.21
N ILE A 86 0.16 -9.20 7.05
CA ILE A 86 -1.06 -9.41 6.25
C ILE A 86 -2.09 -10.25 7.04
N GLN A 87 -1.63 -11.33 7.67
CA GLN A 87 -2.47 -12.18 8.52
C GLN A 87 -3.00 -11.42 9.73
N TRP A 88 -2.15 -10.63 10.39
CA TRP A 88 -2.57 -9.82 11.53
C TRP A 88 -3.60 -8.77 11.10
N GLY A 89 -3.40 -8.09 9.98
CA GLY A 89 -4.34 -7.10 9.45
C GLY A 89 -5.73 -7.67 9.22
N SER A 90 -5.84 -8.96 8.86
CA SER A 90 -7.15 -9.61 8.69
C SER A 90 -7.90 -9.77 10.02
N THR A 91 -7.20 -9.81 11.15
CA THR A 91 -7.79 -10.01 12.49
C THR A 91 -8.21 -8.73 13.20
N VAL A 92 -7.91 -7.55 12.64
CA VAL A 92 -8.05 -6.26 13.33
C VAL A 92 -9.17 -5.43 12.70
N GLY A 93 -9.95 -4.73 13.53
CA GLY A 93 -11.07 -3.91 13.05
C GLY A 93 -12.41 -4.62 13.11
N ARG A 94 -13.49 -3.84 13.17
CA ARG A 94 -14.86 -4.32 12.94
C ARG A 94 -15.04 -4.79 11.48
N GLU A 95 -14.45 -4.01 10.58
CA GLU A 95 -14.33 -4.24 9.15
C GLU A 95 -12.91 -3.86 8.71
N ASN A 96 -12.33 -4.60 7.79
CA ASN A 96 -11.00 -4.31 7.29
C ASN A 96 -10.86 -4.52 5.78
N ASN A 97 -10.04 -3.68 5.16
CA ASN A 97 -9.65 -3.78 3.76
C ASN A 97 -8.13 -3.61 3.66
N PHE A 98 -7.51 -4.24 2.68
CA PHE A 98 -6.07 -4.15 2.45
C PHE A 98 -5.80 -3.81 0.99
N CYS A 99 -5.20 -2.66 0.75
CA CYS A 99 -4.73 -2.24 -0.56
C CYS A 99 -3.21 -2.41 -0.60
N LEU A 100 -2.74 -3.12 -1.63
CA LEU A 100 -1.33 -3.43 -1.80
C LEU A 100 -0.90 -3.09 -3.22
N LEU A 101 0.15 -2.30 -3.35
CA LEU A 101 0.85 -2.07 -4.61
C LEU A 101 2.24 -2.66 -4.50
N GLU A 102 2.52 -3.72 -5.25
CA GLU A 102 3.85 -4.34 -5.29
C GLU A 102 4.14 -5.02 -6.63
N GLN A 103 5.41 -5.27 -6.90
CA GLN A 103 5.89 -5.88 -8.13
C GLN A 103 5.54 -7.37 -8.19
N ILE A 104 5.30 -7.86 -9.42
CA ILE A 104 5.10 -9.26 -9.75
C ILE A 104 6.03 -9.67 -10.91
N LEU A 105 6.25 -10.96 -11.08
CA LEU A 105 7.09 -11.56 -12.12
C LEU A 105 6.28 -12.55 -12.96
N PRO A 106 5.29 -12.09 -13.75
CA PRO A 106 4.38 -12.97 -14.48
C PRO A 106 5.11 -13.88 -15.49
N TYR A 107 6.23 -13.40 -16.06
CA TYR A 107 7.07 -14.14 -17.00
C TYR A 107 8.27 -14.82 -16.32
N GLY A 108 8.30 -14.85 -14.98
CA GLY A 108 9.36 -15.45 -14.17
C GLY A 108 10.65 -14.62 -14.08
N GLU A 109 11.53 -15.02 -13.17
CA GLU A 109 12.79 -14.31 -12.85
C GLU A 109 13.80 -14.27 -14.01
N ARG A 110 13.66 -15.15 -15.01
CA ARG A 110 14.56 -15.22 -16.18
C ARG A 110 14.18 -14.23 -17.27
N HIS A 111 13.02 -13.59 -17.17
CA HIS A 111 12.60 -12.58 -18.14
C HIS A 111 13.58 -11.38 -18.08
N PRO A 112 14.02 -10.81 -19.21
CA PRO A 112 15.02 -9.73 -19.20
C PRO A 112 14.63 -8.55 -18.30
N PHE A 113 13.35 -8.15 -18.33
CA PHE A 113 12.84 -7.10 -17.45
C PHE A 113 12.96 -7.48 -15.96
N ALA A 114 12.58 -8.71 -15.61
CA ALA A 114 12.66 -9.22 -14.25
C ALA A 114 14.11 -9.19 -13.72
N GLN A 115 15.06 -9.61 -14.56
CA GLN A 115 16.48 -9.60 -14.21
C GLN A 115 17.02 -8.19 -13.97
N GLN A 116 16.63 -7.23 -14.83
CA GLN A 116 17.03 -5.84 -14.67
C GLN A 116 16.42 -5.23 -13.39
N MET A 117 15.11 -5.42 -13.17
CA MET A 117 14.40 -4.93 -11.99
C MET A 117 14.99 -5.51 -10.69
N LEU A 118 15.11 -6.83 -10.59
CA LEU A 118 15.68 -7.49 -9.41
C LEU A 118 17.14 -7.06 -9.19
N GLY A 119 17.93 -7.00 -10.26
CA GLY A 119 19.32 -6.54 -10.21
C GLY A 119 19.44 -5.09 -9.72
N HIS A 120 18.52 -4.22 -10.13
CA HIS A 120 18.45 -2.82 -9.67
C HIS A 120 18.23 -2.74 -8.15
N PHE A 121 17.20 -3.42 -7.64
CA PHE A 121 16.89 -3.42 -6.20
C PHE A 121 17.96 -4.07 -5.34
N VAL A 122 18.64 -5.10 -5.85
CA VAL A 122 19.81 -5.70 -5.16
C VAL A 122 20.96 -4.69 -5.06
N LYS A 123 21.25 -3.94 -6.12
CA LYS A 123 22.31 -2.90 -6.11
C LYS A 123 22.01 -1.76 -5.14
N LEU A 124 20.73 -1.42 -4.95
CA LEU A 124 20.28 -0.41 -3.98
C LEU A 124 20.26 -0.91 -2.52
N GLY A 125 20.51 -2.21 -2.29
CA GLY A 125 20.44 -2.81 -0.96
C GLY A 125 19.02 -3.01 -0.44
N THR A 126 18.01 -2.95 -1.33
CA THR A 126 16.58 -3.08 -1.01
C THR A 126 15.94 -4.21 -1.84
N PRO A 127 16.42 -5.47 -1.70
CA PRO A 127 15.93 -6.57 -2.53
C PRO A 127 14.42 -6.80 -2.32
N LEU A 128 13.71 -7.05 -3.42
CA LEU A 128 12.31 -7.46 -3.41
C LEU A 128 12.23 -8.93 -2.95
N ARG A 129 11.80 -9.18 -1.71
CA ARG A 129 11.86 -10.53 -1.12
C ARG A 129 10.59 -11.32 -1.36
N SER A 130 9.43 -10.68 -1.20
CA SER A 130 8.13 -11.34 -1.35
C SER A 130 7.87 -11.81 -2.78
N VAL A 131 8.43 -11.13 -3.78
CA VAL A 131 8.17 -11.43 -5.21
C VAL A 131 8.71 -12.79 -5.67
N GLN A 132 9.75 -13.32 -5.01
CA GLN A 132 10.30 -14.63 -5.35
C GLN A 132 9.35 -15.77 -4.94
N GLN A 133 8.62 -15.58 -3.84
CA GLN A 133 7.66 -16.56 -3.32
C GLN A 133 6.27 -16.38 -3.92
N TYR A 134 5.92 -15.13 -4.26
CA TYR A 134 4.62 -14.77 -4.81
C TYR A 134 4.74 -14.01 -6.14
N PRO A 135 5.25 -14.67 -7.20
CA PRO A 135 5.59 -14.01 -8.46
C PRO A 135 4.38 -13.72 -9.36
N THR A 136 3.25 -14.38 -9.19
CA THR A 136 2.08 -14.23 -10.08
C THR A 136 0.86 -13.70 -9.35
N VAL A 137 -0.13 -13.21 -10.11
CA VAL A 137 -1.43 -12.78 -9.61
C VAL A 137 -2.09 -13.89 -8.78
N GLU A 138 -2.04 -15.14 -9.25
CA GLU A 138 -2.64 -16.30 -8.58
C GLU A 138 -1.94 -16.60 -7.26
N SER A 139 -0.61 -16.56 -7.24
CA SER A 139 0.18 -16.81 -6.03
C SER A 139 -0.09 -15.75 -4.95
N GLN A 140 -0.33 -14.51 -5.37
CA GLN A 140 -0.65 -13.39 -4.49
C GLN A 140 -2.10 -13.45 -4.01
N ALA A 141 -3.03 -13.90 -4.85
CA ALA A 141 -4.39 -14.18 -4.44
C ALA A 141 -4.42 -15.27 -3.35
N GLY A 142 -3.71 -16.38 -3.58
CA GLY A 142 -3.54 -17.46 -2.60
C GLY A 142 -2.92 -16.95 -1.30
N ARG A 143 -1.84 -16.14 -1.38
CA ARG A 143 -1.19 -15.53 -0.22
C ARG A 143 -2.18 -14.85 0.72
N PHE A 144 -3.07 -14.04 0.18
CA PHE A 144 -4.06 -13.29 0.97
C PHE A 144 -5.20 -14.19 1.46
N GLN A 145 -5.71 -15.07 0.59
CA GLN A 145 -6.77 -16.03 0.95
C GLN A 145 -6.35 -16.92 2.13
N ASP A 146 -5.16 -17.49 2.06
CA ASP A 146 -4.56 -18.31 3.12
C ASP A 146 -4.36 -17.52 4.42
N ARG A 147 -4.35 -16.19 4.35
CA ARG A 147 -4.13 -15.28 5.49
C ARG A 147 -5.39 -14.61 6.02
N GLY A 148 -6.54 -15.19 5.73
CA GLY A 148 -7.84 -14.76 6.26
C GLY A 148 -8.51 -13.64 5.48
N TRP A 149 -8.09 -13.41 4.23
CA TRP A 149 -8.74 -12.47 3.30
C TRP A 149 -9.60 -13.23 2.28
N PRO A 150 -10.90 -13.45 2.54
CA PRO A 150 -11.72 -14.35 1.73
C PRO A 150 -12.02 -13.84 0.32
N ARG A 151 -11.96 -12.51 0.10
CA ARG A 151 -12.16 -11.91 -1.22
C ARG A 151 -10.92 -11.14 -1.61
N VAL A 152 -10.40 -11.49 -2.77
CA VAL A 152 -9.17 -10.93 -3.31
C VAL A 152 -9.42 -10.52 -4.75
N GLU A 153 -9.22 -9.25 -5.05
CA GLU A 153 -9.20 -8.71 -6.40
C GLU A 153 -7.81 -8.11 -6.67
N ILE A 154 -7.21 -8.55 -7.76
CA ILE A 154 -5.89 -8.13 -8.19
C ILE A 154 -6.01 -7.70 -9.64
N LYS A 155 -5.54 -6.49 -9.92
CA LYS A 155 -5.42 -5.96 -11.27
C LYS A 155 -3.96 -5.55 -11.48
N ASP A 156 -3.39 -5.88 -12.63
CA ASP A 156 -2.13 -5.22 -13.01
C ASP A 156 -2.41 -3.75 -13.42
N LEU A 157 -1.34 -2.95 -13.52
CA LEU A 157 -1.46 -1.55 -13.93
C LEU A 157 -2.12 -1.39 -15.29
N TRP A 158 -1.90 -2.33 -16.20
CA TRP A 158 -2.48 -2.29 -17.53
C TRP A 158 -4.00 -2.48 -17.48
N GLN A 159 -4.47 -3.47 -16.72
CA GLN A 159 -5.89 -3.72 -16.47
C GLN A 159 -6.54 -2.54 -15.74
N ALA A 160 -5.86 -1.94 -14.77
CA ALA A 160 -6.34 -0.74 -14.09
C ALA A 160 -6.45 0.44 -15.06
N TRP A 161 -5.43 0.67 -15.88
CA TRP A 161 -5.41 1.70 -16.91
C TRP A 161 -6.53 1.52 -17.93
N SER A 162 -6.72 0.31 -18.46
CA SER A 162 -7.72 -0.03 -19.49
C SER A 162 -9.15 -0.17 -18.95
N SER A 163 -9.36 -0.05 -17.63
CA SER A 163 -10.67 -0.20 -17.01
C SER A 163 -11.39 1.14 -16.84
N GLU A 164 -12.59 1.24 -17.41
CA GLU A 164 -13.53 2.37 -17.22
C GLU A 164 -13.88 2.65 -15.75
N GLU A 165 -13.66 1.68 -14.85
CA GLU A 165 -13.85 1.89 -13.41
C GLU A 165 -12.85 2.86 -12.80
N PHE A 166 -11.61 2.88 -13.31
CA PHE A 166 -10.52 3.68 -12.74
C PHE A 166 -10.17 4.88 -13.59
N MET A 167 -10.32 4.76 -14.91
CA MET A 167 -9.99 5.82 -15.86
C MET A 167 -10.95 5.73 -17.04
N SER A 168 -11.64 6.83 -17.31
CA SER A 168 -12.48 6.97 -18.49
C SER A 168 -11.66 7.19 -19.75
N ASP A 169 -12.24 6.88 -20.92
CA ASP A 169 -11.62 7.23 -22.21
C ASP A 169 -11.25 8.71 -22.31
N SER A 170 -12.10 9.61 -21.79
CA SER A 170 -11.80 11.05 -21.79
C SER A 170 -10.58 11.43 -20.94
N GLU A 171 -10.37 10.76 -19.80
CA GLU A 171 -9.19 10.98 -18.97
C GLU A 171 -7.93 10.42 -19.63
N ARG A 172 -8.01 9.27 -20.31
CA ARG A 172 -6.88 8.71 -21.07
C ARG A 172 -6.45 9.64 -22.20
N ILE A 173 -7.41 10.14 -22.99
CA ILE A 173 -7.14 11.07 -24.10
C ILE A 173 -6.56 12.38 -23.57
N ALA A 174 -7.07 12.89 -22.45
CA ALA A 174 -6.55 14.12 -21.85
C ALA A 174 -5.08 14.00 -21.39
N LEU A 175 -4.57 12.79 -21.15
CA LEU A 175 -3.16 12.58 -20.80
C LEU A 175 -2.22 12.76 -22.00
N ASP A 176 -2.70 12.53 -23.23
CA ASP A 176 -1.90 12.79 -24.44
C ASP A 176 -1.57 14.29 -24.59
N ASP A 177 -2.40 15.18 -24.03
CA ASP A 177 -2.17 16.62 -24.00
C ASP A 177 -1.14 17.07 -22.95
N VAL A 178 -0.86 16.23 -21.94
CA VAL A 178 0.11 16.54 -20.86
C VAL A 178 1.54 16.26 -21.33
N GLU A 179 1.78 15.06 -21.85
CA GLU A 179 3.08 14.63 -22.37
C GLU A 179 2.88 13.54 -23.43
N PRO A 180 3.51 13.66 -24.62
CA PRO A 180 3.49 12.59 -25.61
C PRO A 180 4.17 11.34 -25.04
N PHE A 181 3.47 10.20 -25.03
CA PHE A 181 4.03 8.92 -24.62
C PHE A 181 4.49 8.12 -25.86
N ASP A 182 5.73 7.66 -25.90
CA ASP A 182 6.31 6.91 -27.03
C ASP A 182 6.65 5.43 -26.69
N GLU A 183 6.58 5.02 -25.42
CA GLU A 183 6.94 3.67 -24.94
C GLU A 183 5.72 2.73 -24.76
N TRP A 184 4.72 2.82 -25.64
CA TRP A 184 3.49 2.00 -25.52
C TRP A 184 3.76 0.48 -25.58
N GLU A 185 4.84 0.06 -26.21
CA GLU A 185 5.25 -1.35 -26.33
C GLU A 185 5.90 -1.92 -25.06
N ASP A 186 6.39 -1.07 -24.16
CA ASP A 186 7.06 -1.48 -22.92
C ASP A 186 6.15 -1.42 -21.70
N ARG A 187 5.03 -0.69 -21.78
CA ARG A 187 4.01 -0.65 -20.71
C ARG A 187 3.47 -2.00 -20.25
N PRO A 188 3.16 -2.98 -21.13
CA PRO A 188 2.74 -4.30 -20.70
C PRO A 188 3.84 -5.10 -19.99
N ARG A 189 5.09 -4.63 -20.02
CA ARG A 189 6.26 -5.27 -19.40
C ARG A 189 6.59 -4.65 -18.04
N GLU A 190 6.23 -3.39 -17.83
CA GLU A 190 6.28 -2.68 -16.55
C GLU A 190 5.10 -3.10 -15.65
N CYS A 191 5.06 -4.38 -15.31
CA CYS A 191 3.98 -4.93 -14.48
C CYS A 191 4.17 -4.58 -13.00
N GLU A 192 3.57 -3.48 -12.55
CA GLU A 192 3.20 -3.33 -11.14
C GLU A 192 1.75 -3.83 -10.94
N ALA A 193 1.46 -4.43 -9.79
CA ALA A 193 0.11 -4.94 -9.50
C ALA A 193 -0.59 -4.03 -8.49
N VAL A 194 -1.68 -3.38 -8.90
CA VAL A 194 -2.60 -2.64 -8.02
C VAL A 194 -3.61 -3.61 -7.43
N ARG A 195 -3.63 -3.74 -6.10
CA ARG A 195 -4.54 -4.66 -5.40
C ARG A 195 -5.55 -3.92 -4.58
N ARG A 196 -6.81 -4.36 -4.69
CA ARG A 196 -7.94 -3.94 -3.84
C ARG A 196 -8.50 -5.20 -3.20
N LEU A 197 -8.41 -5.32 -1.87
CA LEU A 197 -8.90 -6.50 -1.15
C LEU A 197 -9.96 -6.09 -0.14
N GLU A 198 -11.14 -6.70 -0.22
CA GLU A 198 -12.30 -6.37 0.62
C GLU A 198 -12.70 -7.51 1.56
N ARG A 199 -12.74 -7.28 2.88
CA ARG A 199 -13.39 -8.19 3.84
C ARG A 199 -14.65 -7.52 4.40
N ARG A 200 -15.83 -8.01 4.00
CA ARG A 200 -17.13 -7.57 4.54
C ARG A 200 -17.67 -8.55 5.57
N ASN A 201 -17.97 -8.06 6.77
CA ASN A 201 -19.00 -8.66 7.61
C ASN A 201 -20.36 -8.04 7.24
N SER A 202 -21.36 -8.89 7.08
CA SER A 202 -22.73 -8.61 6.62
C SER A 202 -23.33 -7.28 7.09
N ARG A 203 -23.30 -6.23 6.25
CA ARG A 203 -24.33 -5.20 6.04
C ARG A 203 -23.86 -4.12 5.05
N GLY A 204 -24.52 -4.02 3.89
CA GLY A 204 -24.56 -2.82 3.05
C GLY A 204 -23.36 -2.56 2.13
N ILE A 205 -23.63 -2.02 0.94
CA ILE A 205 -22.65 -1.65 -0.09
C ILE A 205 -22.46 -0.13 -0.06
N HIS A 206 -21.25 0.34 0.25
CA HIS A 206 -20.82 1.67 -0.18
C HIS A 206 -19.55 1.52 -1.01
N LYS A 207 -19.65 1.88 -2.30
CA LYS A 207 -18.51 1.96 -3.22
C LYS A 207 -17.76 3.25 -2.89
N ALA A 208 -16.54 3.12 -2.37
CA ALA A 208 -15.59 4.23 -2.37
C ALA A 208 -14.76 4.16 -3.66
N ASN A 209 -14.84 5.23 -4.45
CA ASN A 209 -13.98 5.47 -5.60
C ASN A 209 -12.68 6.07 -5.07
N TYR A 210 -11.55 5.41 -5.29
CA TYR A 210 -10.24 5.97 -4.97
C TYR A 210 -9.45 6.08 -6.28
N GLN A 211 -9.04 7.31 -6.60
CA GLN A 211 -8.11 7.59 -7.69
C GLN A 211 -6.70 7.30 -7.19
N ALA A 212 -5.99 6.42 -7.88
CA ALA A 212 -4.54 6.26 -7.72
C ALA A 212 -3.86 7.36 -8.55
N THR A 213 -3.16 8.28 -7.90
CA THR A 213 -2.35 9.29 -8.60
C THR A 213 -0.96 8.74 -8.81
N PHE A 214 -0.56 8.50 -10.07
CA PHE A 214 0.80 8.13 -10.44
C PHE A 214 1.68 9.39 -10.49
N TRP A 215 2.86 9.34 -9.88
CA TRP A 215 3.93 10.32 -10.11
C TRP A 215 5.22 9.56 -10.47
N LYS A 216 5.89 10.03 -11.53
CA LYS A 216 7.23 9.62 -11.96
C LYS A 216 8.27 9.85 -10.86
#